data_AF-A0A9D7NM01-F1
#
_entry.id   AF-A0A9D7NM01-F1
#
_cell.length_a   1.000
_cell.length_b   1.000
_cell.length_c   1.000
_cell.angle_alpha   90.00
_cell.angle_beta   90.00
_cell.angle_gamma   90.00
#
_symmetry.space_group_name_H-M   'P 1'
#
loop_
_entity.id
_entity.type
_entity.pdbx_description
1 polymer ?
#
loop_
_entity_poly.entity_id
_entity_poly.type
_entity_poly.pdbx_seq_one_letter_code
_entity_poly.pdbx_strand_id
1 'polypeptide(L)'
;MNDWDQGTTEGGSSGSGLWNQNKRLVGQLHGGSAACGNNLSDYYGRLSVSWNGGGTATTRLRDWLDPGSTGTTSFAGYRTGTTPPPPTGATFENTTDFAILDKKTINSPIVVTGRTGNAPSTLKVYVNILHTYRGDLKVDLVAPDGSLYNIHNRTGGSADNLTGTYTINASSEVANGTWKLRVYDGATGDTGTLDKWNLQF
;
A
#
# COMPACT_ATOMS: atom_id res chain seq x y z
N MET A 1 -39.92 16.39 25.92
CA MET A 1 -38.60 16.59 25.27
C MET A 1 -38.64 15.65 24.09
N ASN A 2 -38.75 16.21 22.89
CA ASN A 2 -39.23 15.49 21.71
C ASN A 2 -38.05 14.81 21.03
N ASP A 3 -38.24 13.52 20.80
CA ASP A 3 -37.23 12.47 20.69
C ASP A 3 -36.67 12.33 19.28
N TRP A 4 -36.09 13.42 18.75
CA TRP A 4 -35.49 13.43 17.40
C TRP A 4 -33.97 13.65 17.43
N ASP A 5 -33.37 13.74 18.62
CA ASP A 5 -31.92 13.77 18.84
C ASP A 5 -31.38 12.50 19.53
N GLN A 6 -32.22 11.52 19.88
CA GLN A 6 -31.80 10.26 20.52
C GLN A 6 -32.01 9.06 19.59
N GLY A 7 -30.97 8.72 18.82
CA GLY A 7 -30.93 7.42 18.17
C GLY A 7 -30.82 6.29 19.20
N THR A 8 -31.63 5.25 19.06
CA THR A 8 -31.52 3.99 19.82
C THR A 8 -31.18 2.84 18.85
N THR A 9 -30.77 1.67 19.34
CA THR A 9 -30.58 0.49 18.49
C THR A 9 -31.89 -0.28 18.36
N GLU A 10 -32.20 -0.81 17.17
CA GLU A 10 -33.35 -1.70 16.96
C GLU A 10 -32.89 -3.17 16.87
N GLY A 11 -33.78 -4.11 17.20
CA GLY A 11 -33.52 -5.54 17.02
C GLY A 11 -33.11 -5.84 15.57
N GLY A 12 -31.88 -6.33 15.39
CA GLY A 12 -31.26 -6.51 14.07
C GLY A 12 -30.15 -5.50 13.74
N SER A 13 -29.88 -4.52 14.61
CA SER A 13 -28.79 -3.54 14.46
C SER A 13 -27.38 -4.10 14.73
N SER A 14 -27.18 -5.42 14.57
CA SER A 14 -25.90 -6.12 14.74
C SER A 14 -24.86 -5.59 13.75
N GLY A 15 -24.21 -4.50 14.11
CA GLY A 15 -23.33 -3.76 13.21
C GLY A 15 -23.23 -2.26 13.48
N SER A 16 -23.99 -1.67 14.42
CA SER A 16 -23.77 -0.27 14.78
C SER A 16 -22.37 -0.08 15.35
N GLY A 17 -21.66 0.93 14.84
CA GLY A 17 -20.27 1.19 15.18
C GLY A 17 -20.12 2.07 16.41
N LEU A 18 -19.16 1.74 17.27
CA LEU A 18 -18.65 2.64 18.30
C LEU A 18 -17.48 3.44 17.72
N TRP A 19 -17.55 4.77 17.78
CA TRP A 19 -16.56 5.66 17.17
C TRP A 19 -15.79 6.45 18.24
N ASN A 20 -14.49 6.63 18.06
CA ASN A 20 -13.69 7.52 18.91
C ASN A 20 -13.75 8.99 18.41
N GLN A 21 -13.16 9.91 19.16
CA GLN A 21 -13.13 11.35 18.83
C GLN A 21 -12.48 11.65 17.46
N ASN A 22 -11.59 10.77 17.00
CA ASN A 22 -10.93 10.86 15.70
C ASN A 22 -11.76 10.24 14.56
N LYS A 23 -13.05 9.94 14.79
CA LYS A 23 -13.98 9.34 13.81
C LYS A 23 -13.50 7.98 13.30
N ARG A 24 -12.85 7.18 14.16
CA ARG A 24 -12.43 5.81 13.85
C ARG A 24 -13.30 4.78 14.55
N LEU A 25 -13.63 3.70 13.83
CA LEU A 25 -14.39 2.58 14.38
C LEU A 25 -13.51 1.84 15.39
N VAL A 26 -13.97 1.76 16.64
CA VAL A 26 -13.23 1.13 17.75
C VAL A 26 -14.01 -0.01 18.42
N GLY A 27 -15.24 -0.25 17.98
CA GLY A 27 -16.07 -1.34 18.48
C GLY A 27 -17.36 -1.46 17.68
N GLN A 28 -18.15 -2.47 18.01
CA GLN A 28 -19.44 -2.75 17.39
C GLN A 28 -20.44 -3.20 18.45
N LEU A 29 -21.72 -2.96 18.21
CA LEU A 29 -22.78 -3.50 19.06
C LEU A 29 -22.67 -5.01 19.09
N HIS A 30 -22.56 -5.55 20.31
CA HIS A 30 -22.39 -6.98 20.57
C HIS A 30 -23.65 -7.60 21.20
N GLY A 31 -24.52 -6.77 21.76
CA GLY A 31 -25.79 -7.17 22.34
C GLY A 31 -26.40 -6.03 23.14
N GLY A 32 -27.56 -6.26 23.73
CA GLY A 32 -28.31 -5.23 24.43
C GLY A 32 -29.79 -5.52 24.42
N SER A 33 -30.57 -4.70 25.13
CA SER A 33 -32.04 -4.76 25.09
C SER A 33 -32.67 -3.42 24.72
N ALA A 34 -31.84 -2.44 24.32
CA ALA A 34 -32.33 -1.20 23.79
C ALA A 34 -33.17 -1.48 22.53
N ALA A 35 -34.32 -0.82 22.45
CA ALA A 35 -35.21 -0.89 21.30
C ALA A 35 -35.98 0.42 21.18
N CYS A 36 -36.63 0.63 20.04
CA CYS A 36 -37.60 1.71 19.88
C CYS A 36 -38.66 1.63 20.99
N GLY A 37 -38.69 2.63 21.87
CA GLY A 37 -39.62 2.70 23.01
C GLY A 37 -39.07 2.23 24.36
N ASN A 38 -37.78 1.87 24.47
CA ASN A 38 -37.13 1.65 25.76
C ASN A 38 -35.67 2.17 25.79
N ASN A 39 -35.19 2.47 27.00
CA ASN A 39 -33.83 2.99 27.24
C ASN A 39 -32.97 1.97 28.01
N LEU A 40 -33.15 0.67 27.75
CA LEU A 40 -32.30 -0.36 28.33
C LEU A 40 -30.88 -0.28 27.75
N SER A 41 -29.93 -0.94 28.39
CA SER A 41 -28.52 -0.83 28.01
C SER A 41 -28.17 -1.66 26.77
N ASP A 42 -27.25 -1.10 25.98
CA ASP A 42 -26.49 -1.80 24.95
C ASP A 42 -25.07 -2.08 25.40
N TYR A 43 -24.52 -3.17 24.87
CA TYR A 43 -23.16 -3.61 25.10
C TYR A 43 -22.38 -3.57 23.78
N TYR A 44 -21.35 -2.73 23.75
CA TYR A 44 -20.44 -2.64 22.61
C TYR A 44 -19.17 -3.45 22.88
N GLY A 45 -18.84 -4.35 21.96
CA GLY A 45 -17.59 -5.10 21.96
C GLY A 45 -16.44 -4.24 21.43
N ARG A 46 -15.32 -4.19 22.15
CA ARG A 46 -14.14 -3.43 21.73
C ARG A 46 -13.37 -4.18 20.65
N LEU A 47 -13.08 -3.52 19.53
CA LEU A 47 -12.36 -4.11 18.39
C LEU A 47 -10.99 -4.68 18.80
N SER A 48 -10.32 -4.03 19.76
CA SER A 48 -9.02 -4.47 20.27
C SER A 48 -9.09 -5.83 20.99
N VAL A 49 -10.24 -6.22 21.53
CA VAL A 49 -10.43 -7.52 22.19
C VAL A 49 -10.57 -8.59 21.12
N SER A 50 -11.39 -8.34 20.09
CA SER A 50 -11.55 -9.21 18.93
C SER A 50 -10.26 -9.36 18.09
N TRP A 51 -9.32 -8.43 18.20
CA TRP A 51 -8.03 -8.47 17.50
C TRP A 51 -7.23 -9.74 17.81
N ASN A 52 -7.08 -10.06 19.10
CA ASN A 52 -6.42 -11.28 19.56
C ASN A 52 -7.41 -12.42 19.81
N GLY A 53 -8.67 -12.09 20.12
CA GLY A 53 -9.79 -13.02 20.16
C GLY A 53 -9.52 -14.25 21.05
N GLY A 54 -10.03 -15.41 20.62
CA GLY A 54 -9.82 -16.71 21.29
C GLY A 54 -8.45 -17.35 21.02
N GLY A 55 -7.48 -16.61 20.47
CA GLY A 55 -6.13 -17.09 20.22
C GLY A 55 -5.95 -17.94 18.96
N THR A 56 -7.02 -18.32 18.25
CA THR A 56 -6.98 -19.04 16.97
C THR A 56 -7.43 -18.16 15.81
N ALA A 57 -7.03 -18.49 14.58
CA ALA A 57 -7.41 -17.73 13.38
C ALA A 57 -8.93 -17.69 13.12
N THR A 58 -9.68 -18.69 13.61
CA THR A 58 -11.14 -18.74 13.52
C THR A 58 -11.84 -17.86 14.55
N THR A 59 -11.12 -17.39 15.58
CA THR A 59 -11.71 -16.67 16.72
C THR A 59 -11.12 -15.28 16.93
N ARG A 60 -10.29 -14.78 15.98
CA ARG A 60 -9.64 -13.47 16.08
C ARG A 60 -9.51 -12.79 14.71
N LEU A 61 -9.37 -11.47 14.73
CA LEU A 61 -9.38 -10.66 13.50
C LEU A 61 -8.01 -10.47 12.85
N ARG A 62 -6.92 -10.53 13.62
CA ARG A 62 -5.59 -10.13 13.11
C ARG A 62 -5.10 -10.96 11.92
N ASP A 63 -5.44 -12.25 11.83
CA ASP A 63 -5.01 -13.08 10.70
C ASP A 63 -5.66 -12.65 9.37
N TRP A 64 -6.82 -11.99 9.44
CA TRP A 64 -7.58 -11.51 8.29
C TRP A 64 -7.33 -10.03 7.98
N LEU A 65 -7.20 -9.21 9.02
CA LEU A 65 -7.03 -7.76 8.89
C LEU A 65 -5.55 -7.31 8.89
N ASP A 66 -4.64 -8.13 9.42
CA ASP A 66 -3.19 -7.90 9.40
C ASP A 66 -2.41 -9.22 9.17
N PRO A 67 -2.66 -9.92 8.04
CA PRO A 67 -1.98 -11.18 7.73
C PRO A 67 -0.45 -11.04 7.67
N GLY A 68 0.03 -9.82 7.37
CA GLY A 68 1.46 -9.49 7.34
C GLY A 68 2.10 -9.23 8.70
N SER A 69 1.32 -9.22 9.80
CA SER A 69 1.78 -8.84 11.14
C SER A 69 2.51 -7.48 11.16
N THR A 70 1.94 -6.50 10.45
CA THR A 70 2.51 -5.16 10.29
C THR A 70 2.56 -4.37 11.59
N GLY A 71 1.73 -4.72 12.59
CA GLY A 71 1.64 -3.99 13.86
C GLY A 71 0.93 -2.64 13.75
N THR A 72 0.27 -2.38 12.62
CA THR A 72 -0.47 -1.15 12.37
C THR A 72 -1.64 -1.01 13.35
N THR A 73 -1.72 0.13 14.06
CA THR A 73 -2.75 0.35 15.09
C THR A 73 -4.02 1.03 14.56
N SER A 74 -4.08 1.38 13.27
CA SER A 74 -5.26 1.94 12.61
C SER A 74 -5.24 1.84 11.09
N PHE A 75 -6.40 1.60 10.47
CA PHE A 75 -6.58 1.61 9.02
C PHE A 75 -7.70 2.57 8.60
N ALA A 76 -7.60 3.10 7.38
CA ALA A 76 -8.71 3.84 6.76
C ALA A 76 -9.79 2.84 6.30
N GLY A 77 -11.07 3.21 6.50
CA GLY A 77 -12.19 2.40 6.03
C GLY A 77 -12.28 2.38 4.51
N TYR A 78 -12.70 1.24 3.96
CA TYR A 78 -12.96 1.07 2.52
C TYR A 78 -14.34 1.63 2.17
N ARG A 79 -14.42 2.58 1.23
CA ARG A 79 -15.68 3.08 0.66
C ARG A 79 -15.83 2.55 -0.76
N THR A 80 -16.83 1.70 -0.99
CA THR A 80 -17.21 1.31 -2.34
C THR A 80 -17.75 2.53 -3.09
N GLY A 81 -17.05 2.97 -4.15
CA GLY A 81 -17.49 4.08 -5.01
C GLY A 81 -16.53 5.27 -5.12
N THR A 82 -15.45 5.33 -4.35
CA THR A 82 -14.35 6.28 -4.56
C THR A 82 -13.02 5.54 -4.36
N THR A 83 -12.43 5.13 -5.49
CA THR A 83 -11.19 4.34 -5.63
C THR A 83 -11.16 2.96 -4.93
N PRO A 84 -10.75 1.87 -5.61
CA PRO A 84 -10.61 0.55 -5.00
C PRO A 84 -9.64 0.58 -3.80
N PRO A 85 -9.68 -0.43 -2.90
CA PRO A 85 -8.65 -0.52 -1.87
C PRO A 85 -7.30 -0.74 -2.58
N PRO A 86 -6.17 -0.27 -2.01
CA PRO A 86 -4.86 -0.59 -2.55
C PRO A 86 -4.76 -2.10 -2.75
N PRO A 87 -4.13 -2.56 -3.85
CA PRO A 87 -4.04 -3.98 -4.15
C PRO A 87 -3.57 -4.78 -2.92
N THR A 88 -4.04 -6.01 -2.79
CA THR A 88 -3.44 -6.98 -1.87
C THR A 88 -1.98 -7.14 -2.29
N GLY A 89 -1.09 -6.58 -1.49
CA GLY A 89 0.27 -6.21 -1.84
C GLY A 89 0.45 -4.69 -1.75
N ALA A 90 0.85 -4.19 -0.57
CA ALA A 90 1.19 -2.79 -0.37
C ALA A 90 2.11 -2.29 -1.49
N THR A 91 1.58 -1.34 -2.28
CA THR A 91 2.34 -0.60 -3.27
C THR A 91 3.13 0.47 -2.54
N PHE A 92 4.45 0.47 -2.70
CA PHE A 92 5.33 1.54 -2.26
C PHE A 92 5.71 2.35 -3.48
N GLU A 93 5.57 3.68 -3.43
CA GLU A 93 5.79 4.53 -4.60
C GLU A 93 6.69 5.72 -4.29
N ASN A 94 7.31 6.24 -5.35
CA ASN A 94 7.95 7.54 -5.35
C ASN A 94 7.47 8.30 -6.59
N THR A 95 6.83 9.44 -6.34
CA THR A 95 6.29 10.38 -7.35
C THR A 95 7.08 11.69 -7.38
N THR A 96 8.28 11.71 -6.79
CA THR A 96 9.17 12.86 -6.86
C THR A 96 9.88 12.81 -8.20
N ASP A 97 9.87 13.92 -8.92
CA ASP A 97 10.58 14.03 -10.19
C ASP A 97 12.11 13.98 -9.97
N PHE A 98 12.78 13.16 -10.77
CA PHE A 98 14.23 13.17 -10.87
C PHE A 98 14.65 13.48 -12.30
N ALA A 99 15.35 14.60 -12.49
CA ALA A 99 15.90 14.97 -13.78
C ALA A 99 16.98 13.98 -14.23
N ILE A 100 16.80 13.42 -15.42
CA ILE A 100 17.74 12.56 -16.11
C ILE A 100 18.52 13.44 -17.09
N LEU A 101 19.80 13.64 -16.80
CA LEU A 101 20.72 14.44 -17.62
C LEU A 101 21.69 13.53 -18.38
N ASP A 102 22.16 14.00 -19.53
CA ASP A 102 23.16 13.31 -20.36
C ASP A 102 24.33 12.77 -19.56
N LYS A 103 24.65 11.49 -19.76
CA LYS A 103 25.79 10.80 -19.12
C LYS A 103 25.77 10.88 -17.58
N LYS A 104 24.61 11.09 -16.97
CA LYS A 104 24.43 11.07 -15.50
C LYS A 104 23.58 9.89 -15.07
N THR A 105 23.84 9.46 -13.84
CA THR A 105 23.04 8.45 -13.15
C THR A 105 22.25 9.11 -12.03
N ILE A 106 20.96 8.83 -11.99
CA ILE A 106 20.10 9.16 -10.84
C ILE A 106 19.78 7.88 -10.06
N ASN A 107 19.46 8.06 -8.78
CA ASN A 107 18.91 7.01 -7.93
C ASN A 107 17.71 7.57 -7.19
N SER A 108 16.51 7.11 -7.56
CA SER A 108 15.29 7.46 -6.85
C SER A 108 15.00 6.40 -5.78
N PRO A 109 14.89 6.74 -4.48
CA PRO A 109 14.69 5.75 -3.42
C PRO A 109 13.21 5.48 -3.13
N ILE A 110 12.88 4.26 -2.71
CA ILE A 110 11.64 3.88 -2.04
C ILE A 110 12.01 3.12 -0.77
N VAL A 111 11.50 3.58 0.37
CA VAL A 111 11.66 2.89 1.65
C VAL A 111 10.50 1.93 1.86
N VAL A 112 10.81 0.64 1.94
CA VAL A 112 9.85 -0.44 2.20
C VAL A 112 9.94 -0.85 3.66
N THR A 113 8.79 -0.81 4.34
CA THR A 113 8.65 -1.17 5.76
C THR A 113 7.41 -2.03 5.97
N GLY A 114 7.38 -2.78 7.08
CA GLY A 114 6.20 -3.57 7.47
C GLY A 114 6.00 -4.86 6.67
N ARG A 115 7.00 -5.29 5.89
CA ARG A 115 7.05 -6.63 5.29
C ARG A 115 7.85 -7.59 6.16
N THR A 116 7.54 -8.88 6.09
CA THR A 116 8.31 -9.94 6.74
C THR A 116 8.98 -10.81 5.67
N GLY A 117 10.20 -11.26 5.93
CA GLY A 117 10.95 -12.11 5.02
C GLY A 117 11.42 -11.42 3.72
N ASN A 118 11.54 -12.23 2.67
CA ASN A 118 12.05 -11.81 1.37
C ASN A 118 10.94 -11.28 0.46
N ALA A 119 11.33 -10.53 -0.58
CA ALA A 119 10.44 -10.10 -1.64
C ALA A 119 9.90 -11.30 -2.44
N PRO A 120 8.79 -11.18 -3.18
CA PRO A 120 8.29 -12.28 -3.99
C PRO A 120 9.13 -12.48 -5.27
N SER A 121 9.05 -13.67 -5.86
CA SER A 121 9.58 -13.93 -7.20
C SER A 121 8.80 -13.23 -8.33
N THR A 122 7.68 -12.60 -7.99
CA THR A 122 6.77 -11.90 -8.90
C THR A 122 6.67 -10.41 -8.59
N LEU A 123 7.71 -9.82 -7.98
CA LEU A 123 7.74 -8.39 -7.61
C LEU A 123 7.42 -7.54 -8.84
N LYS A 124 6.39 -6.70 -8.74
CA LYS A 124 6.00 -5.80 -9.83
C LYS A 124 6.67 -4.45 -9.63
N VAL A 125 7.34 -3.96 -10.68
CA VAL A 125 8.00 -2.66 -10.73
C VAL A 125 7.34 -1.84 -11.82
N TYR A 126 6.54 -0.84 -11.46
CA TYR A 126 6.04 0.12 -12.43
C TYR A 126 7.03 1.26 -12.58
N VAL A 127 7.27 1.67 -13.83
CA VAL A 127 8.15 2.79 -14.18
C VAL A 127 7.37 3.74 -15.09
N ASN A 128 7.52 5.04 -14.86
CA ASN A 128 7.10 6.12 -15.74
C ASN A 128 8.26 7.10 -15.92
N ILE A 129 8.97 6.96 -17.04
CA ILE A 129 10.06 7.86 -17.42
C ILE A 129 9.66 8.58 -18.69
N LEU A 130 9.66 9.90 -18.63
CA LEU A 130 9.50 10.77 -19.78
C LEU A 130 10.88 11.03 -20.39
N HIS A 131 11.08 10.63 -21.64
CA HIS A 131 12.35 10.79 -22.37
C HIS A 131 12.09 10.79 -23.87
N THR A 132 12.71 11.68 -24.62
CA THR A 132 12.57 11.76 -26.09
C THR A 132 13.29 10.64 -26.84
N TYR A 133 14.11 9.85 -26.14
CA TYR A 133 14.83 8.73 -26.74
C TYR A 133 15.08 7.60 -25.72
N ARG A 134 14.18 6.61 -25.62
CA ARG A 134 14.33 5.56 -24.59
C ARG A 134 15.48 4.59 -24.87
N GLY A 135 15.96 4.54 -26.11
CA GLY A 135 17.14 3.77 -26.52
C GLY A 135 18.43 4.18 -25.80
N ASP A 136 18.43 5.32 -25.09
CA ASP A 136 19.61 5.78 -24.38
C ASP A 136 19.68 5.36 -22.93
N LEU A 137 18.53 4.95 -22.39
CA LEU A 137 18.37 4.65 -20.98
C LEU A 137 18.86 3.24 -20.64
N LYS A 138 19.56 3.14 -19.53
CA LYS A 138 19.71 1.90 -18.76
C LYS A 138 18.99 2.08 -17.43
N VAL A 139 18.07 1.17 -17.13
CA VAL A 139 17.25 1.20 -15.91
C VAL A 139 17.44 -0.11 -15.16
N ASP A 140 17.86 -0.01 -13.91
CA ASP A 140 18.02 -1.14 -13.00
C ASP A 140 17.22 -0.87 -11.72
N LEU A 141 16.56 -1.92 -11.20
CA LEU A 141 16.13 -1.95 -9.81
C LEU A 141 17.33 -2.33 -8.95
N VAL A 142 17.59 -1.56 -7.91
CA VAL A 142 18.61 -1.83 -6.89
C VAL A 142 17.91 -2.30 -5.61
N ALA A 143 18.23 -3.52 -5.19
CA ALA A 143 17.74 -4.09 -3.95
C ALA A 143 18.46 -3.48 -2.72
N PRO A 144 17.94 -3.66 -1.48
CA PRO A 144 18.52 -3.08 -0.28
C PRO A 144 19.97 -3.52 0.00
N ASP A 145 20.35 -4.71 -0.46
CA ASP A 145 21.70 -5.27 -0.36
C ASP A 145 22.67 -4.75 -1.45
N GLY A 146 22.16 -4.01 -2.44
CA GLY A 146 22.91 -3.50 -3.59
C GLY A 146 22.82 -4.36 -4.86
N SER A 147 22.14 -5.52 -4.82
CA SER A 147 21.90 -6.37 -5.98
C SER A 147 21.12 -5.63 -7.06
N LEU A 148 21.43 -5.93 -8.32
CA LEU A 148 20.92 -5.21 -9.49
C LEU A 148 20.07 -6.12 -10.37
N TYR A 149 18.87 -5.64 -10.69
CA TYR A 149 17.96 -6.29 -11.63
C TYR A 149 17.69 -5.37 -12.81
N ASN A 150 18.13 -5.79 -14.00
CA ASN A 150 17.95 -4.98 -15.20
C ASN A 150 16.48 -4.97 -15.64
N ILE A 151 15.93 -3.77 -15.80
CA ILE A 151 14.57 -3.53 -16.32
C ILE A 151 14.64 -3.15 -17.79
N HIS A 152 15.60 -2.29 -18.14
CA HIS A 152 15.79 -1.79 -19.49
C HIS A 152 17.28 -1.56 -19.77
N ASN A 153 17.73 -1.83 -20.99
CA ASN A 153 19.12 -1.67 -21.37
C ASN A 153 19.26 -1.20 -22.81
N ARG A 154 19.07 0.10 -23.03
CA ARG A 154 19.34 0.78 -24.29
C ARG A 154 18.65 0.14 -25.51
N THR A 155 17.43 -0.35 -25.32
CA THR A 155 16.61 -0.95 -26.38
C THR A 155 15.48 0.00 -26.79
N GLY A 156 14.81 -0.31 -27.91
CA GLY A 156 13.66 0.48 -28.38
C GLY A 156 14.00 1.70 -29.23
N GLY A 157 15.29 1.98 -29.48
CA GLY A 157 15.74 2.98 -30.45
C GLY A 157 15.19 4.38 -30.17
N SER A 158 14.70 5.03 -31.23
CA SER A 158 14.21 6.42 -31.22
C SER A 158 12.80 6.61 -30.67
N ALA A 159 12.25 5.60 -30.03
CA ALA A 159 10.93 5.71 -29.47
C ALA A 159 10.97 6.42 -28.12
N ASP A 160 10.00 7.28 -27.89
CA ASP A 160 9.88 8.04 -26.65
C ASP A 160 9.47 7.14 -25.48
N ASN A 161 9.79 7.63 -24.29
CA ASN A 161 9.33 7.22 -22.97
C ASN A 161 9.57 5.75 -22.60
N LEU A 162 9.75 5.50 -21.31
CA LEU A 162 9.76 4.14 -20.76
C LEU A 162 8.69 4.05 -19.68
N THR A 163 7.52 3.56 -20.08
CA THR A 163 6.36 3.41 -19.20
C THR A 163 5.85 1.98 -19.25
N GLY A 164 5.72 1.35 -18.08
CA GLY A 164 5.21 -0.01 -17.99
C GLY A 164 5.48 -0.68 -16.65
N THR A 165 4.91 -1.88 -16.50
CA THR A 165 5.10 -2.73 -15.31
C THR A 165 5.94 -3.94 -15.66
N TYR A 166 7.02 -4.14 -14.92
CA TYR A 166 7.98 -5.22 -15.09
C TYR A 166 7.88 -6.20 -13.94
N THR A 167 8.09 -7.48 -14.20
CA THR A 167 8.09 -8.51 -13.16
C THR A 167 9.51 -8.97 -12.90
N ILE A 168 9.96 -8.80 -11.66
CA ILE A 168 11.31 -9.15 -11.23
C ILE A 168 11.24 -10.29 -10.23
N ASN A 169 12.13 -11.26 -10.40
CA ASN A 169 12.35 -12.30 -9.40
C ASN A 169 13.32 -11.78 -8.34
N ALA A 170 12.79 -11.28 -7.22
CA ALA A 170 13.55 -10.77 -6.09
C ALA A 170 13.45 -11.68 -4.85
N SER A 171 13.17 -12.98 -5.04
CA SER A 171 12.93 -13.89 -3.90
C SER A 171 14.14 -14.14 -2.99
N SER A 172 15.34 -13.77 -3.44
CA SER A 172 16.57 -13.75 -2.63
C SER A 172 16.69 -12.52 -1.73
N GLU A 173 15.93 -11.46 -1.99
CA GLU A 173 16.14 -10.15 -1.39
C GLU A 173 15.24 -9.93 -0.18
N VAL A 174 15.77 -9.36 0.89
CA VAL A 174 14.96 -8.93 2.03
C VAL A 174 13.98 -7.85 1.56
N ALA A 175 12.68 -8.03 1.84
CA ALA A 175 11.65 -7.12 1.34
C ALA A 175 11.76 -5.71 1.95
N ASN A 176 12.00 -5.62 3.26
CA ASN A 176 12.20 -4.35 3.95
C ASN A 176 13.58 -3.77 3.65
N GLY A 177 13.61 -2.45 3.46
CA GLY A 177 14.83 -1.72 3.20
C GLY A 177 14.63 -0.60 2.19
N THR A 178 15.73 0.03 1.78
CA THR A 178 15.67 1.06 0.75
C THR A 178 15.95 0.44 -0.60
N TRP A 179 14.90 0.33 -1.41
CA TRP A 179 15.01 -0.01 -2.82
C TRP A 179 15.28 1.26 -3.62
N LYS A 180 15.96 1.15 -4.76
CA LYS A 180 16.19 2.31 -5.64
C LYS A 180 15.90 1.95 -7.09
N LEU A 181 15.32 2.88 -7.83
CA LEU A 181 15.35 2.85 -9.28
C LEU A 181 16.56 3.66 -9.74
N ARG A 182 17.51 2.98 -10.35
CA ARG A 182 18.71 3.59 -10.93
C ARG A 182 18.49 3.78 -12.41
N VAL A 183 18.54 5.03 -12.86
CA VAL A 183 18.41 5.39 -14.27
C VAL A 183 19.69 6.08 -14.72
N TYR A 184 20.24 5.60 -15.83
CA TYR A 184 21.41 6.17 -16.47
C TYR A 184 21.07 6.48 -17.92
N ASP A 185 21.28 7.72 -18.35
CA ASP A 185 21.32 8.07 -19.76
C ASP A 185 22.76 7.92 -20.27
N GLY A 186 22.95 7.00 -21.22
CA GLY A 186 24.27 6.74 -21.81
C GLY A 186 24.58 7.49 -23.10
N ALA A 187 23.67 8.32 -23.61
CA ALA A 187 23.88 9.14 -24.79
C ALA A 187 23.92 10.64 -24.43
N THR A 188 23.99 11.47 -25.46
CA THR A 188 23.99 12.92 -25.35
C THR A 188 22.97 13.49 -26.31
N GLY A 189 22.34 14.61 -25.95
CA GLY A 189 21.41 15.36 -26.79
C GLY A 189 19.97 15.27 -26.32
N ASP A 190 19.61 14.24 -25.56
CA ASP A 190 18.27 14.00 -25.04
C ASP A 190 18.33 13.95 -23.51
N THR A 191 17.39 14.63 -22.88
CA THR A 191 17.22 14.60 -21.42
C THR A 191 15.78 14.23 -21.11
N GLY A 192 15.52 13.89 -19.85
CA GLY A 192 14.15 13.64 -19.42
C GLY A 192 13.99 13.59 -17.92
N THR A 193 12.93 12.92 -17.49
CA THR A 193 12.51 12.90 -16.09
C THR A 193 11.99 11.53 -15.72
N LEU A 194 12.48 10.98 -14.62
CA LEU A 194 11.77 9.92 -13.90
C LEU A 194 10.66 10.61 -13.10
N ASP A 195 9.42 10.45 -13.57
CA ASP A 195 8.22 11.09 -13.03
C ASP A 195 7.63 10.26 -11.88
N LYS A 196 7.54 8.94 -12.08
CA LYS A 196 6.98 8.03 -11.08
C LYS A 196 7.52 6.62 -11.21
N TRP A 197 7.65 5.94 -10.08
CA TRP A 197 7.80 4.49 -10.06
C TRP A 197 7.22 3.89 -8.77
N ASN A 198 6.93 2.59 -8.79
CA ASN A 198 6.46 1.87 -7.61
C ASN A 198 6.90 0.40 -7.57
N LEU A 199 6.82 -0.17 -6.38
CA LEU A 199 7.01 -1.57 -6.07
C LEU A 199 5.72 -2.15 -5.50
N GLN A 200 5.28 -3.27 -6.05
CA GLN A 200 4.17 -4.05 -5.52
C GLN A 200 4.64 -5.48 -5.24
N PHE A 201 4.70 -5.81 -3.95
CA PHE A 201 5.09 -7.12 -3.40
C PHE A 201 3.85 -7.95 -3.08
#